data_AF-A0A9P8APM6-F1
#
_entry.id   AF-A0A9P8APM6-F1
#
_cell.length_a   1.000
_cell.length_b   1.000
_cell.length_c   1.000
_cell.angle_alpha   90.00
_cell.angle_beta   90.00
_cell.angle_gamma   90.00
#
_symmetry.space_group_name_H-M   'P 1'
#
loop_
_entity.id
_entity.type
_entity.pdbx_description
1 polymer ?
#
loop_
_entity_poly.entity_id
_entity_poly.type
_entity_poly.pdbx_seq_one_letter_code
_entity_poly.pdbx_strand_id
1 'polypeptide(L)'
;MVIFVICLFVLGGFVKKKRHQIIHDGLAWADLTPSNRCLRYSTREYSAQLMGVLPGEDGLRWCKKKEITIHSVDFEKPGYCTVDAPTNPRIYGHWTVESNEPSCQTLWEDFQDKGCVAKGSKRRRIEAHMENHQPPWDNWREMCSTTPVDYGGYHFDQPNSCDHRGIFSGVWGVWFVKDESC
;
A
#
# COMPACT_ATOMS: atom_id res chain seq x y z
N MET A 1 26.90 -31.44 -39.48
CA MET A 1 27.27 -30.48 -38.40
C MET A 1 26.13 -29.58 -37.94
N VAL A 2 25.28 -29.05 -38.83
CA VAL A 2 24.21 -28.09 -38.45
C VAL A 2 23.17 -28.67 -37.47
N ILE A 3 22.74 -29.91 -37.66
CA ILE A 3 21.75 -30.59 -36.79
C ILE A 3 22.28 -30.78 -35.36
N PHE A 4 23.57 -31.13 -35.22
CA PHE A 4 24.21 -31.34 -33.92
C PHE A 4 24.30 -30.04 -33.11
N VAL A 5 24.59 -28.93 -33.79
CA VAL A 5 24.66 -27.59 -33.18
C VAL A 5 23.26 -27.15 -32.71
N ILE A 6 22.22 -27.35 -33.52
CA ILE A 6 20.83 -27.05 -33.16
C ILE A 6 20.39 -27.88 -31.94
N CYS A 7 20.68 -29.19 -31.91
CA CYS A 7 20.36 -30.05 -30.76
C CYS A 7 21.03 -29.57 -29.46
N LEU A 8 22.29 -29.13 -29.49
CA LEU A 8 22.98 -28.62 -28.31
C LEU A 8 22.34 -27.33 -27.77
N PHE A 9 21.90 -26.42 -28.65
CA PHE A 9 21.18 -25.21 -28.23
C PHE A 9 19.82 -25.53 -27.62
N VAL A 10 19.07 -26.47 -28.19
CA VAL A 10 17.75 -26.89 -27.67
C VAL A 10 17.90 -27.58 -26.31
N LEU A 11 18.86 -28.50 -26.16
CA LEU A 11 19.15 -29.18 -24.90
C LEU A 11 19.62 -28.19 -23.82
N GLY A 12 20.53 -27.27 -24.18
CA GLY A 12 20.98 -26.21 -23.27
C GLY A 12 19.85 -25.29 -22.81
N GLY A 13 18.91 -24.96 -23.69
CA GLY A 13 17.70 -24.21 -23.35
C GLY A 13 16.76 -24.98 -22.41
N PHE A 14 16.55 -26.27 -22.68
CA PHE A 14 15.68 -27.14 -21.87
C PHE A 14 16.22 -27.33 -20.45
N VAL A 15 17.53 -27.57 -20.31
CA VAL A 15 18.20 -27.69 -18.99
C VAL A 15 18.11 -26.38 -18.22
N LYS A 16 18.32 -25.23 -18.87
CA LYS A 16 18.15 -23.90 -18.25
C LYS A 16 16.72 -23.69 -17.75
N LYS A 17 15.71 -24.05 -18.56
CA LYS A 17 14.30 -23.93 -18.17
C LYS A 17 13.95 -24.82 -16.97
N LYS A 18 14.39 -26.08 -16.98
CA LYS A 18 14.16 -27.02 -15.86
C LYS A 18 14.83 -26.57 -14.57
N ARG A 19 16.08 -26.08 -14.63
CA ARG A 19 16.77 -25.51 -13.47
C ARG A 19 16.05 -24.28 -12.93
N HIS A 20 15.62 -23.38 -13.82
CA HIS A 20 14.87 -22.19 -13.43
C HIS A 20 13.59 -22.54 -12.67
N GLN A 21 12.84 -23.53 -13.16
CA GLN A 21 11.62 -23.99 -12.50
C GLN A 21 11.89 -24.55 -11.09
N ILE A 22 12.89 -25.43 -10.94
CA ILE A 22 13.24 -26.03 -9.64
C ILE A 22 13.59 -24.95 -8.61
N ILE A 23 14.37 -23.94 -9.02
CA ILE A 23 14.72 -22.84 -8.13
C ILE A 23 13.46 -22.07 -7.77
N HIS A 24 12.66 -21.67 -8.75
CA HIS A 24 11.43 -20.91 -8.53
C HIS A 24 10.47 -21.61 -7.55
N ASP A 25 10.30 -22.92 -7.70
CA ASP A 25 9.41 -23.75 -6.87
C ASP A 25 9.95 -23.93 -5.45
N GLY A 26 11.27 -23.91 -5.27
CA GLY A 26 11.91 -23.96 -3.96
C GLY A 26 11.94 -22.63 -3.20
N LEU A 27 11.60 -21.52 -3.86
CA LEU A 27 11.51 -20.21 -3.23
C LEU A 27 10.19 -20.03 -2.50
N ALA A 28 10.24 -19.47 -1.30
CA ALA A 28 9.07 -19.13 -0.52
C ALA A 28 9.25 -17.76 0.16
N TRP A 29 8.15 -17.04 0.34
CA TRP A 29 8.10 -15.88 1.23
C TRP A 29 7.86 -16.37 2.65
N ALA A 30 8.64 -15.86 3.59
CA ALA A 30 8.48 -16.12 5.02
C ALA A 30 8.24 -14.81 5.78
N ASP A 31 7.62 -14.94 6.95
CA ASP A 31 7.43 -13.84 7.91
C ASP A 31 6.80 -12.59 7.29
N LEU A 32 5.66 -12.77 6.61
CA LEU A 32 4.88 -11.65 6.08
C LEU A 32 4.49 -10.71 7.23
N THR A 33 5.11 -9.55 7.25
CA THR A 33 5.06 -8.60 8.36
C THR A 33 4.48 -7.27 7.90
N PRO A 34 3.37 -6.81 8.49
CA PRO A 34 2.83 -5.47 8.24
C PRO A 34 3.76 -4.39 8.82
N SER A 35 3.86 -3.27 8.11
CA SER A 35 4.48 -2.05 8.66
C SER A 35 3.64 -1.51 9.81
N ASN A 36 4.31 -0.98 10.85
CA ASN A 36 3.64 -0.34 11.98
C ASN A 36 2.90 0.95 11.60
N ARG A 37 3.22 1.53 10.44
CA ARG A 37 2.60 2.76 9.92
C ARG A 37 1.56 2.43 8.85
N CYS A 38 0.46 3.15 8.85
CA CYS A 38 -0.44 3.28 7.71
C CYS A 38 0.11 4.35 6.77
N LEU A 39 0.09 4.05 5.47
CA LEU A 39 0.60 4.98 4.45
C LEU A 39 -0.45 6.04 4.08
N ARG A 40 -1.71 5.63 4.01
CA ARG A 40 -2.91 6.41 3.70
C ARG A 40 -4.15 5.58 4.06
N TYR A 41 -5.35 6.13 3.85
CA TYR A 41 -6.60 5.41 4.13
C TYR A 41 -6.61 4.01 3.52
N SER A 42 -6.90 3.01 4.36
CA SER A 42 -6.94 1.59 4.02
C SER A 42 -5.69 1.06 3.31
N THR A 43 -4.53 1.70 3.49
CA THR A 43 -3.29 1.32 2.80
C THR A 43 -2.12 1.09 3.75
N ARG A 44 -1.46 -0.06 3.60
CA ARG A 44 -0.30 -0.46 4.41
C ARG A 44 0.78 -1.14 3.57
N GLU A 45 2.03 -0.94 4.00
CA GLU A 45 3.18 -1.67 3.44
C GLU A 45 3.40 -3.00 4.17
N TYR A 46 3.70 -4.04 3.43
CA TYR A 46 4.06 -5.36 3.92
C TYR A 46 5.46 -5.72 3.45
N SER A 47 6.18 -6.47 4.28
CA SER A 47 7.48 -7.03 3.92
C SER A 47 7.54 -8.51 4.24
N ALA A 48 8.31 -9.27 3.47
CA ALA A 48 8.51 -10.70 3.71
C ALA A 48 9.90 -11.11 3.23
N GLN A 49 10.53 -12.04 3.95
CA GLN A 49 11.85 -12.54 3.61
C GLN A 49 11.75 -13.61 2.51
N LEU A 50 12.60 -13.52 1.49
CA LEU A 50 12.77 -14.56 0.48
C LEU A 50 13.64 -15.69 1.03
N MET A 51 13.07 -16.90 1.11
CA MET A 51 13.73 -18.12 1.57
C MET A 51 13.95 -19.09 0.41
N GLY A 52 14.91 -20.01 0.59
CA GLY A 52 15.19 -21.08 -0.40
C GLY A 52 16.11 -20.69 -1.55
N VAL A 53 16.76 -19.51 -1.48
CA VAL A 53 17.75 -19.10 -2.48
C VAL A 53 18.96 -20.03 -2.41
N LEU A 54 19.21 -20.77 -3.48
CA LEU A 54 20.36 -21.68 -3.55
C LEU A 54 21.69 -20.92 -3.59
N PRO A 55 22.79 -21.48 -3.04
CA PRO A 55 24.11 -20.88 -3.13
C PRO A 55 24.52 -20.56 -4.57
N GLY A 56 24.99 -19.34 -4.80
CA GLY A 56 25.41 -18.84 -6.12
C GLY A 56 24.29 -18.32 -7.02
N GLU A 57 23.03 -18.37 -6.59
CA GLU A 57 21.92 -17.70 -7.27
C GLU A 57 21.83 -16.23 -6.87
N ASP A 58 21.40 -15.37 -7.81
CA ASP A 58 21.08 -13.97 -7.55
C ASP A 58 19.67 -13.86 -6.95
N GLY A 59 19.59 -13.86 -5.62
CA GLY A 59 18.32 -13.78 -4.93
C GLY A 59 17.55 -12.47 -5.19
N LEU A 60 18.23 -11.36 -5.54
CA LEU A 60 17.56 -10.09 -5.83
C LEU A 60 16.81 -10.18 -7.17
N ARG A 61 17.40 -10.87 -8.15
CA ARG A 61 16.72 -11.20 -9.42
C ARG A 61 15.49 -12.08 -9.20
N TRP A 62 15.53 -12.99 -8.24
CA TRP A 62 14.40 -13.85 -7.89
C TRP A 62 13.31 -13.08 -7.13
N CYS A 63 13.69 -12.24 -6.16
CA CYS A 63 12.77 -11.38 -5.42
C CYS A 63 11.89 -10.54 -6.37
N LYS A 64 12.48 -9.92 -7.40
CA LYS A 64 11.77 -9.08 -8.38
C LYS A 64 10.73 -9.81 -9.26
N LYS A 65 10.60 -11.13 -9.13
CA LYS A 65 9.75 -11.97 -10.00
C LYS A 65 8.83 -12.91 -9.23
N LYS A 66 9.07 -13.11 -7.94
CA LYS A 66 8.34 -14.08 -7.14
C LYS A 66 7.01 -13.44 -6.71
N GLU A 67 5.93 -14.09 -7.08
CA GLU A 67 4.57 -13.69 -6.72
C GLU A 67 4.25 -13.98 -5.25
N ILE A 68 3.23 -13.31 -4.71
CA ILE A 68 2.67 -13.55 -3.38
C ILE A 68 1.17 -13.22 -3.39
N THR A 69 0.40 -13.86 -2.51
CA THR A 69 -0.98 -13.47 -2.21
C THR A 69 -1.02 -12.83 -0.82
N ILE A 70 -1.50 -11.59 -0.73
CA ILE A 70 -1.68 -10.87 0.55
C ILE A 70 -3.16 -10.46 0.64
N HIS A 71 -3.84 -10.83 1.71
CA HIS A 71 -5.27 -10.52 1.92
C HIS A 71 -6.17 -10.90 0.72
N SER A 72 -5.90 -12.06 0.10
CA SER A 72 -6.60 -12.57 -1.09
C SER A 72 -6.39 -11.73 -2.37
N VAL A 73 -5.39 -10.84 -2.38
CA VAL A 73 -4.93 -10.12 -3.56
C VAL A 73 -3.61 -10.72 -4.02
N ASP A 74 -3.56 -11.11 -5.30
CA ASP A 74 -2.36 -11.65 -5.92
C ASP A 74 -1.47 -10.51 -6.44
N PHE A 75 -0.21 -10.53 -6.01
CA PHE A 75 0.83 -9.61 -6.47
C PHE A 75 1.84 -10.40 -7.30
N GLU A 76 1.94 -10.09 -8.59
CA GLU A 76 2.88 -10.75 -9.50
C GLU A 76 4.35 -10.58 -9.08
N LYS A 77 4.67 -9.47 -8.39
CA LYS A 77 6.01 -9.13 -7.89
C LYS A 77 5.94 -8.10 -6.76
N PRO A 78 6.97 -8.00 -5.91
CA PRO A 78 7.11 -6.88 -4.99
C PRO A 78 7.31 -5.55 -5.72
N GLY A 79 6.91 -4.46 -5.07
CA GLY A 79 7.18 -3.10 -5.54
C GLY A 79 8.67 -2.80 -5.54
N TYR A 80 9.39 -3.29 -4.51
CA TYR A 80 10.84 -3.22 -4.44
C TYR A 80 11.42 -4.33 -3.56
N CYS A 81 12.74 -4.52 -3.63
CA CYS A 81 13.47 -5.52 -2.87
C CYS A 81 14.63 -4.86 -2.12
N THR A 82 14.87 -5.27 -0.87
CA THR A 82 16.01 -4.82 -0.07
C THR A 82 16.90 -6.00 0.32
N VAL A 83 18.15 -5.69 0.68
CA VAL A 83 19.12 -6.66 1.20
C VAL A 83 19.58 -6.20 2.56
N ASP A 84 19.33 -7.02 3.58
CA ASP A 84 19.74 -6.78 4.95
C ASP A 84 20.96 -7.64 5.30
N ALA A 85 21.81 -7.11 6.17
CA ALA A 85 23.04 -7.71 6.69
C ALA A 85 24.16 -7.96 5.63
N PRO A 86 25.36 -7.37 5.82
CA PRO A 86 26.45 -7.47 4.85
C PRO A 86 27.10 -8.86 4.78
N THR A 87 27.01 -9.68 5.83
CA THR A 87 27.71 -10.97 5.93
C THR A 87 26.82 -12.19 5.66
N ASN A 88 25.50 -12.03 5.80
CA ASN A 88 24.51 -13.06 5.48
C ASN A 88 23.29 -12.37 4.86
N PRO A 89 23.36 -12.04 3.56
CA PRO A 89 22.38 -11.19 2.92
C PRO A 89 20.99 -11.82 2.97
N ARG A 90 20.09 -11.20 3.71
CA ARG A 90 18.66 -11.53 3.74
C ARG A 90 17.94 -10.64 2.76
N ILE A 91 17.12 -11.23 1.91
CA ILE A 91 16.45 -10.50 0.84
C ILE A 91 15.00 -10.35 1.24
N TYR A 92 14.49 -9.12 1.21
CA TYR A 92 13.10 -8.83 1.52
C TYR A 92 12.39 -8.29 0.29
N GLY A 93 11.18 -8.77 0.04
CA GLY A 93 10.23 -8.13 -0.87
C GLY A 93 9.33 -7.18 -0.08
N HIS A 94 8.88 -6.10 -0.73
CA HIS A 94 7.99 -5.10 -0.14
C HIS A 94 6.78 -4.86 -1.06
N TRP A 95 5.58 -4.79 -0.48
CA TRP A 95 4.32 -4.60 -1.18
C TRP A 95 3.48 -3.53 -0.52
N THR A 96 2.82 -2.69 -1.30
CA THR A 96 1.79 -1.77 -0.82
C THR A 96 0.43 -2.38 -1.07
N VAL A 97 -0.28 -2.68 0.01
CA VAL A 97 -1.66 -3.19 -0.03
C VAL A 97 -2.59 -2.00 0.17
N GLU A 98 -3.40 -1.68 -0.83
CA GLU A 98 -4.22 -0.45 -0.89
C GLU A 98 -5.68 -0.64 -0.47
N SER A 99 -6.06 -1.85 -0.04
CA SER A 99 -7.42 -2.17 0.40
C SER A 99 -7.41 -3.27 1.46
N ASN A 100 -8.53 -3.45 2.16
CA ASN A 100 -8.68 -4.46 3.21
C ASN A 100 -7.71 -4.31 4.39
N GLU A 101 -7.35 -3.06 4.73
CA GLU A 101 -6.54 -2.71 5.90
C GLU A 101 -7.41 -1.98 6.95
N PRO A 102 -8.25 -2.69 7.72
CA PRO A 102 -9.20 -2.06 8.64
C PRO A 102 -8.52 -1.21 9.71
N SER A 103 -7.33 -1.61 10.18
CA SER A 103 -6.55 -0.81 11.13
C SER A 103 -5.98 0.49 10.54
N CYS A 104 -6.01 0.65 9.21
CA CYS A 104 -5.64 1.87 8.50
C CYS A 104 -6.85 2.66 7.99
N GLN A 105 -8.06 2.31 8.43
CA GLN A 105 -9.26 3.07 8.10
C GLN A 105 -9.53 4.10 9.19
N THR A 106 -9.15 5.33 8.90
CA THR A 106 -9.63 6.51 9.62
C THR A 106 -11.09 6.76 9.29
N LEU A 107 -11.79 7.47 10.17
CA LEU A 107 -13.21 7.78 10.01
C LEU A 107 -13.49 9.21 10.44
N TRP A 108 -14.59 9.76 9.96
CA TRP A 108 -14.99 11.14 10.25
C TRP A 108 -16.13 11.14 11.27
N GLU A 109 -15.92 11.80 12.41
CA GLU A 109 -16.93 11.98 13.47
C GLU A 109 -17.20 13.47 13.73
N ASP A 110 -18.17 13.75 14.59
CA ASP A 110 -18.49 15.10 15.05
C ASP A 110 -18.68 16.12 13.92
N PHE A 111 -19.53 15.79 12.94
CA PHE A 111 -19.85 16.69 11.84
C PHE A 111 -20.45 18.00 12.36
N GLN A 112 -19.82 19.11 12.00
CA GLN A 112 -20.21 20.46 12.35
C GLN A 112 -20.58 21.24 11.09
N ASP A 113 -21.84 21.64 11.02
CA ASP A 113 -22.31 22.60 10.03
C ASP A 113 -21.89 24.01 10.45
N LYS A 114 -21.01 24.63 9.67
CA LYS A 114 -20.53 26.01 9.88
C LYS A 114 -21.36 27.04 9.11
N GLY A 115 -22.43 26.62 8.44
CA GLY A 115 -23.31 27.45 7.65
C GLY A 115 -22.72 27.85 6.30
N CYS A 116 -23.31 28.86 5.67
CA CYS A 116 -22.88 29.36 4.37
C CYS A 116 -21.48 29.99 4.45
N VAL A 117 -20.62 29.66 3.47
CA VAL A 117 -19.27 30.23 3.38
C VAL A 117 -19.32 31.75 3.25
N ALA A 118 -20.27 32.25 2.46
CA ALA A 118 -20.61 33.66 2.33
C ALA A 118 -22.06 33.78 1.83
N LYS A 119 -22.68 34.95 1.97
CA LYS A 119 -24.03 35.19 1.43
C LYS A 119 -24.00 35.16 -0.10
N GLY A 120 -24.83 34.33 -0.73
CA GLY A 120 -24.88 34.16 -2.19
C GLY A 120 -23.79 33.22 -2.75
N SER A 121 -23.04 32.53 -1.88
CA SER A 121 -21.95 31.64 -2.30
C SER A 121 -22.43 30.34 -2.92
N LYS A 122 -23.69 29.96 -2.64
CA LYS A 122 -24.25 28.63 -2.95
C LYS A 122 -23.43 27.47 -2.39
N ARG A 123 -22.66 27.72 -1.32
CA ARG A 123 -21.76 26.76 -0.67
C ARG A 123 -21.86 26.84 0.84
N ARG A 124 -22.05 25.69 1.46
CA ARG A 124 -22.07 25.46 2.91
C ARG A 124 -20.77 24.80 3.34
N ARG A 125 -20.21 25.22 4.47
CA ARG A 125 -18.99 24.64 5.05
C ARG A 125 -19.37 23.61 6.10
N ILE A 126 -18.88 22.39 5.92
CA ILE A 126 -19.00 21.29 6.89
C ILE A 126 -17.60 20.93 7.36
N GLU A 127 -17.45 20.57 8.63
CA GLU A 127 -16.20 20.08 9.21
C GLU A 127 -16.44 18.82 10.01
N ALA A 128 -15.46 17.95 10.13
CA ALA A 128 -15.55 16.73 10.94
C ALA A 128 -14.17 16.39 11.52
N HIS A 129 -14.16 15.77 12.70
CA HIS A 129 -12.95 15.30 13.37
C HIS A 129 -12.53 13.93 12.80
N MET A 130 -11.24 13.72 12.61
CA MET A 130 -10.68 12.46 12.14
C MET A 130 -10.36 11.54 13.32
N GLU A 131 -11.00 10.39 13.34
CA GLU A 131 -10.81 9.35 14.34
C GLU A 131 -10.02 8.15 13.79
N ASN A 132 -9.56 7.29 14.70
CA ASN A 132 -8.75 6.11 14.43
C ASN A 132 -7.43 6.40 13.68
N HIS A 133 -6.93 7.62 13.81
CA HIS A 133 -5.56 7.96 13.42
C HIS A 133 -4.58 7.29 14.40
N GLN A 134 -3.46 6.73 13.93
CA GLN A 134 -2.45 6.06 14.78
C GLN A 134 -1.18 6.93 14.97
N PRO A 135 -1.23 8.03 15.74
CA PRO A 135 -0.05 8.82 16.06
C PRO A 135 0.89 8.03 17.00
N PRO A 136 2.22 8.21 16.91
CA PRO A 136 2.96 9.12 16.03
C PRO A 136 3.37 8.50 14.68
N TRP A 137 2.89 7.29 14.36
CA TRP A 137 3.39 6.50 13.24
C TRP A 137 2.84 6.94 11.89
N ASP A 138 1.57 7.31 11.87
CA ASP A 138 0.86 7.67 10.65
C ASP A 138 1.12 9.13 10.26
N ASN A 139 1.20 9.40 8.96
CA ASN A 139 1.20 10.77 8.46
C ASN A 139 -0.24 11.30 8.46
N TRP A 140 -0.54 12.15 9.44
CA TRP A 140 -1.87 12.75 9.60
C TRP A 140 -2.41 13.44 8.34
N ARG A 141 -1.54 14.04 7.53
CA ARG A 141 -1.89 14.75 6.30
C ARG A 141 -2.35 13.75 5.24
N GLU A 142 -1.58 12.68 5.03
CA GLU A 142 -1.92 11.63 4.07
C GLU A 142 -3.21 10.91 4.45
N MET A 143 -3.40 10.60 5.74
CA MET A 143 -4.63 9.98 6.23
C MET A 143 -5.82 10.90 5.94
N CYS A 144 -5.74 12.17 6.35
CA CYS A 144 -6.82 13.14 6.12
C CYS A 144 -7.16 13.32 4.64
N SER A 145 -6.17 13.44 3.75
CA SER A 145 -6.41 13.68 2.33
C SER A 145 -6.94 12.47 1.56
N THR A 146 -6.99 11.28 2.19
CA THR A 146 -7.42 10.05 1.53
C THR A 146 -8.59 9.36 2.21
N THR A 147 -9.06 9.89 3.35
CA THR A 147 -10.20 9.31 4.06
C THR A 147 -11.50 9.76 3.41
N PRO A 148 -12.27 8.83 2.82
CA PRO A 148 -13.54 9.15 2.19
C PRO A 148 -14.63 9.38 3.25
N VAL A 149 -15.73 10.00 2.83
CA VAL A 149 -16.90 10.21 3.68
C VAL A 149 -18.18 10.18 2.88
N ASP A 150 -19.21 9.56 3.46
CA ASP A 150 -20.59 9.70 3.02
C ASP A 150 -21.31 10.70 3.93
N TYR A 151 -21.73 11.84 3.39
CA TYR A 151 -22.44 12.87 4.16
C TYR A 151 -23.60 13.46 3.37
N GLY A 152 -24.80 13.49 3.98
CA GLY A 152 -25.98 14.08 3.36
C GLY A 152 -26.43 13.41 2.05
N GLY A 153 -26.11 12.12 1.86
CA GLY A 153 -26.39 11.38 0.63
C GLY A 153 -25.37 11.56 -0.49
N TYR A 154 -24.25 12.25 -0.22
CA TYR A 154 -23.14 12.43 -1.17
C TYR A 154 -21.90 11.69 -0.68
N HIS A 155 -21.20 11.05 -1.62
CA HIS A 155 -19.88 10.48 -1.40
C HIS A 155 -18.80 11.52 -1.72
N PHE A 156 -17.79 11.62 -0.85
CA PHE A 156 -16.60 12.41 -1.07
C PHE A 156 -15.38 11.52 -0.89
N ASP A 157 -14.53 11.42 -1.91
CA ASP A 157 -13.29 10.64 -1.84
C ASP A 157 -12.28 11.23 -0.83
N GLN A 158 -12.38 12.55 -0.55
CA GLN A 158 -11.50 13.29 0.34
C GLN A 158 -12.12 14.63 0.79
N PRO A 159 -11.62 15.25 1.87
CA PRO A 159 -11.93 16.64 2.22
C PRO A 159 -11.35 17.65 1.21
N ASN A 160 -11.93 18.86 1.18
CA ASN A 160 -11.37 19.98 0.43
C ASN A 160 -10.11 20.55 1.10
N SER A 161 -10.02 20.49 2.43
CA SER A 161 -8.82 20.84 3.18
C SER A 161 -8.71 20.07 4.50
N CYS A 162 -7.48 19.97 5.00
CA CYS A 162 -7.11 19.25 6.21
C CYS A 162 -6.46 20.19 7.23
N ASP A 163 -7.05 20.29 8.41
CA ASP A 163 -6.61 21.19 9.49
C ASP A 163 -6.15 20.38 10.70
N HIS A 164 -4.87 20.47 11.06
CA HIS A 164 -4.37 19.92 12.32
C HIS A 164 -4.49 20.97 13.43
N ARG A 165 -5.46 20.81 14.33
CA ARG A 165 -5.85 21.82 15.34
C ARG A 165 -5.11 21.67 16.68
N GLY A 166 -4.02 20.91 16.69
CA GLY A 166 -3.17 20.69 17.86
C GLY A 166 -3.41 19.33 18.51
N ILE A 167 -2.57 18.96 19.49
CA ILE A 167 -2.54 17.61 20.08
C ILE A 167 -3.89 17.21 20.72
N PHE A 168 -4.59 18.15 21.33
CA PHE A 168 -5.87 17.88 22.02
C PHE A 168 -7.09 17.92 21.10
N SER A 169 -6.98 18.54 19.92
CA SER A 169 -8.10 18.73 18.99
C SER A 169 -7.97 17.86 17.74
N GLY A 170 -6.83 17.21 17.54
CA GLY A 170 -6.59 16.30 16.44
C GLY A 170 -6.66 16.94 15.06
N VAL A 171 -7.10 16.14 14.09
CA VAL A 171 -7.16 16.50 12.67
C VAL A 171 -8.60 16.66 12.25
N TRP A 172 -8.86 17.68 11.44
CA TRP A 172 -10.18 18.00 10.94
C TRP A 172 -10.19 18.02 9.43
N GLY A 173 -11.21 17.38 8.85
CA GLY A 173 -11.56 17.53 7.45
C GLY A 173 -12.51 18.69 7.28
N VAL A 174 -12.38 19.42 6.16
CA VAL A 174 -13.27 20.52 5.80
C VAL A 174 -13.81 20.29 4.40
N TRP A 175 -15.13 20.41 4.24
CA TRP A 175 -15.83 20.28 2.97
C TRP A 175 -16.65 21.53 2.66
N PHE A 176 -16.72 21.86 1.38
CA PHE A 176 -17.58 22.90 0.83
C PHE A 176 -18.66 22.27 -0.04
N VAL A 177 -19.82 22.01 0.56
CA VAL A 177 -20.95 21.34 -0.08
C VAL A 177 -21.80 22.35 -0.81
N LYS A 178 -22.30 21.99 -1.99
CA LYS A 178 -23.23 22.82 -2.76
C LYS A 178 -24.57 22.93 -2.03
N ASP A 179 -25.04 24.15 -1.83
CA ASP A 179 -26.32 24.44 -1.17
C ASP A 179 -26.89 25.73 -1.77
N GLU A 180 -28.01 25.64 -2.52
CA GLU A 180 -28.64 26.80 -3.19
C GLU A 180 -29.38 27.74 -2.22
N SER A 181 -29.52 27.37 -0.94
CA SER A 181 -30.03 28.27 0.10
C SER A 181 -28.97 29.26 0.61
N CYS A 182 -27.70 28.94 0.34
CA CYS A 182 -26.59 29.87 0.38
C CYS A 182 -26.48 30.64 -0.96
#